data_AF-A0A518V9G3-F1
#
_entry.id   AF-A0A518V9G3-F1
#
_cell.length_a   1.000
_cell.length_b   1.000
_cell.length_c   1.000
_cell.angle_alpha   90.00
_cell.angle_beta   90.00
_cell.angle_gamma   90.00
#
_symmetry.space_group_name_H-M   'P 1'
#
loop_
_entity.id
_entity.type
_entity.pdbx_description
1 polymer ?
#
loop_
_entity_poly.entity_id
_entity_poly.type
_entity_poly.pdbx_seq_one_letter_code
_entity_poly.pdbx_strand_id
1 'polypeptide(L)'
;MGIREKLKEREEARDKAAQGAGGGINAGLPEGVTRYVKLGQELTGGKTYVLLAPYGQWYFYYTHEDGDKYPSRETYYRKHTCTHSPKVAPANDDESGTLFDQYAKSNANVCLSCKAKAKRKLYFMVPVYDPEYKTWRVLDLKEFHAKNIMDDFDKIQLTAQKFKPDYTLVGDAVTIAKTSDGKSYSMESGNLDGTVIEAARAFTGSAEIKYEELANFRTEDDIREILGKATKNVDKTVLEDGVPITVSDEDLPF
;
A
#
# COMPACT_ATOMS: atom_id res chain seq x y z
N MET A 1 11.07 16.72 -41.38
CA MET A 1 10.62 15.67 -40.43
C MET A 1 9.24 15.19 -40.83
N GLY A 2 9.11 13.89 -41.08
CA GLY A 2 7.87 13.24 -41.51
C GLY A 2 6.93 12.91 -40.35
N ILE A 3 5.67 12.58 -40.66
CA ILE A 3 4.65 12.19 -39.66
C ILE A 3 5.11 11.01 -38.78
N ARG A 4 5.87 10.06 -39.33
CA ARG A 4 6.40 8.91 -38.59
C ARG A 4 7.40 9.31 -37.50
N GLU A 5 8.26 10.29 -37.78
CA GLU A 5 9.24 10.81 -36.80
C GLU A 5 8.52 11.57 -35.69
N LYS A 6 7.51 12.38 -36.02
CA LYS A 6 6.67 13.08 -35.02
C LYS A 6 5.84 12.14 -34.15
N LEU A 7 5.41 10.99 -34.68
CA LEU A 7 4.71 9.97 -33.90
C LEU A 7 5.68 9.28 -32.94
N LYS A 8 6.88 8.94 -33.40
CA LYS A 8 7.94 8.36 -32.56
C LYS A 8 8.37 9.31 -31.44
N GLU A 9 8.56 10.60 -31.74
CA GLU A 9 8.87 11.62 -30.72
C GLU A 9 7.73 11.77 -29.69
N ARG A 10 6.47 11.66 -30.11
CA ARG A 10 5.32 11.67 -29.18
C ARG A 10 5.23 10.41 -28.34
N GLU A 11 5.62 9.26 -28.89
CA GLU A 11 5.69 7.98 -28.18
C GLU A 11 6.83 8.01 -27.15
N GLU A 12 8.02 8.42 -27.54
CA GLU A 12 9.17 8.62 -26.64
C GLU A 12 8.91 9.69 -25.56
N ALA A 13 8.18 10.76 -25.90
CA ALA A 13 7.76 11.77 -24.93
C ALA A 13 6.69 11.24 -23.97
N ARG A 14 5.80 10.35 -24.43
CA ARG A 14 4.85 9.65 -23.55
C ARG A 14 5.57 8.65 -22.65
N ASP A 15 6.58 7.94 -23.15
CA ASP A 15 7.39 7.02 -22.35
C ASP A 15 8.16 7.77 -21.25
N LYS A 16 8.78 8.90 -21.61
CA LYS A 16 9.44 9.79 -20.64
C LYS A 16 8.46 10.42 -19.64
N ALA A 17 7.23 10.72 -20.06
CA ALA A 17 6.20 11.25 -19.17
C ALA A 17 5.61 10.17 -18.24
N ALA A 18 5.41 8.94 -18.73
CA ALA A 18 4.92 7.79 -17.96
C ALA A 18 5.96 7.30 -16.94
N GLN A 19 7.25 7.43 -17.25
CA GLN A 19 8.36 7.15 -16.33
C GLN A 19 8.63 8.31 -15.34
N GLY A 20 7.97 9.47 -15.52
CA GLY A 20 8.38 10.73 -14.91
C GLY A 20 9.76 11.14 -15.47
N ALA A 21 9.92 12.40 -15.88
CA ALA A 21 11.22 12.90 -16.31
C ALA A 21 12.23 12.77 -15.15
N GLY A 22 12.99 11.67 -15.10
CA GLY A 22 13.95 11.35 -14.03
C GLY A 22 13.93 9.92 -13.45
N GLY A 23 13.09 9.00 -13.94
CA GLY A 23 13.06 7.65 -13.35
C GLY A 23 12.33 7.64 -12.00
N GLY A 24 11.03 7.95 -12.05
CA GLY A 24 10.17 7.88 -10.88
C GLY A 24 10.04 6.46 -10.31
N ILE A 25 9.16 6.27 -9.33
CA ILE A 25 9.02 5.03 -8.55
C ILE A 25 8.86 3.72 -9.37
N ASN A 26 8.40 3.82 -10.62
CA ASN A 26 8.23 2.70 -11.55
C ASN A 26 9.42 2.50 -12.50
N ALA A 27 10.56 3.16 -12.29
CA ALA A 27 11.75 3.01 -13.11
C ALA A 27 12.17 1.53 -13.21
N GLY A 28 12.51 1.09 -14.41
CA GLY A 28 12.89 -0.30 -14.71
C GLY A 28 11.72 -1.25 -15.01
N LEU A 29 10.46 -0.79 -14.99
CA LEU A 29 9.29 -1.58 -15.37
C LEU A 29 8.82 -1.29 -16.81
N PRO A 30 8.20 -2.28 -17.51
CA PRO A 30 7.56 -2.06 -18.81
C PRO A 30 6.41 -1.05 -18.76
N GLU A 31 6.03 -0.49 -19.92
CA GLU A 31 4.89 0.43 -20.01
C GLU A 31 3.61 -0.21 -19.44
N GLY A 32 2.89 0.53 -18.59
CA GLY A 32 1.63 0.10 -17.99
C GLY A 32 1.77 -0.81 -16.75
N VAL A 33 3.00 -1.22 -16.41
CA VAL A 33 3.33 -1.96 -15.18
C VAL A 33 3.80 -0.98 -14.11
N THR A 34 3.36 -1.19 -12.87
CA THR A 34 3.73 -0.33 -11.73
C THR A 34 4.30 -1.17 -10.60
N ARG A 35 4.95 -0.53 -9.62
CA ARG A 35 5.39 -1.21 -8.39
C ARG A 35 4.23 -1.83 -7.62
N TYR A 36 2.99 -1.37 -7.80
CA TYR A 36 1.83 -2.00 -7.19
C TYR A 36 1.30 -3.13 -8.08
N VAL A 37 1.11 -4.30 -7.48
CA VAL A 37 0.36 -5.38 -8.10
C VAL A 37 -1.11 -4.98 -8.19
N LYS A 38 -1.69 -5.03 -9.39
CA LYS A 38 -3.12 -4.73 -9.61
C LYS A 38 -3.95 -5.93 -9.16
N LEU A 39 -4.22 -6.00 -7.85
CA LEU A 39 -4.80 -7.17 -7.19
C LEU A 39 -6.02 -7.76 -7.92
N GLY A 40 -6.95 -6.91 -8.38
CA GLY A 40 -8.17 -7.35 -9.06
C GLY A 40 -8.00 -7.85 -10.50
N GLN A 41 -6.87 -7.57 -11.14
CA GLN A 41 -6.56 -7.96 -12.52
C GLN A 41 -5.50 -9.07 -12.57
N GLU A 42 -4.44 -8.93 -11.77
CA GLU A 42 -3.29 -9.83 -11.81
C GLU A 42 -3.47 -11.08 -10.96
N LEU A 43 -4.35 -11.06 -9.95
CA LEU A 43 -4.52 -12.19 -9.03
C LEU A 43 -5.79 -13.03 -9.28
N THR A 44 -6.56 -12.72 -10.33
CA THR A 44 -7.81 -13.44 -10.62
C THR A 44 -7.60 -14.93 -10.89
N GLY A 45 -6.52 -15.29 -11.58
CA GLY A 45 -6.13 -16.69 -11.86
C GLY A 45 -5.07 -17.24 -10.92
N GLY A 46 -4.68 -16.47 -9.90
CA GLY A 46 -3.45 -16.72 -9.15
C GLY A 46 -2.20 -16.26 -9.89
N LYS A 47 -1.23 -15.72 -9.15
CA LYS A 47 0.10 -15.39 -9.67
C LYS A 47 1.16 -15.77 -8.65
N THR A 48 2.25 -16.35 -9.13
CA THR A 48 3.37 -16.79 -8.30
C THR A 48 4.39 -15.67 -8.15
N TYR A 49 4.81 -15.43 -6.93
CA TYR A 49 5.81 -14.46 -6.52
C TYR A 49 6.85 -15.11 -5.62
N VAL A 50 7.94 -14.41 -5.33
CA VAL A 50 8.79 -14.73 -4.17
C VAL A 50 8.55 -13.68 -3.08
N LEU A 51 8.29 -14.11 -1.86
CA LEU A 51 8.03 -13.18 -0.75
C LEU A 51 9.34 -12.57 -0.25
N LEU A 52 9.41 -11.25 -0.09
CA LEU A 52 10.67 -10.54 0.19
C LEU A 52 10.86 -10.11 1.64
N ALA A 53 9.83 -10.25 2.48
CA ALA A 53 9.90 -9.91 3.89
C ALA A 53 8.90 -10.73 4.73
N PRO A 54 9.24 -11.06 5.99
CA PRO A 54 8.28 -11.60 6.95
C PRO A 54 7.22 -10.54 7.28
N TYR A 55 6.04 -10.95 7.75
CA TYR A 55 4.95 -10.01 7.98
C TYR A 55 5.22 -8.96 9.05
N GLY A 56 6.08 -9.26 10.04
CA GLY A 56 6.50 -8.25 11.01
C GLY A 56 7.34 -7.13 10.41
N GLN A 57 7.86 -7.31 9.20
CA GLN A 57 8.58 -6.27 8.43
C GLN A 57 7.75 -5.68 7.28
N TRP A 58 6.47 -6.05 7.14
CA TRP A 58 5.62 -5.42 6.14
C TRP A 58 5.34 -3.97 6.53
N TYR A 59 5.42 -3.07 5.54
CA TYR A 59 5.09 -1.67 5.78
C TYR A 59 3.59 -1.52 5.97
N PHE A 60 3.17 -1.05 7.13
CA PHE A 60 1.77 -0.72 7.40
C PHE A 60 1.59 0.80 7.40
N TYR A 61 0.42 1.26 6.98
CA TYR A 61 0.09 2.67 6.97
C TYR A 61 -1.41 2.88 7.02
N TYR A 62 -1.82 4.08 7.42
CA TYR A 62 -3.22 4.40 7.52
C TYR A 62 -3.66 5.28 6.36
N THR A 63 -4.88 5.07 5.92
CA THR A 63 -5.49 5.77 4.80
C THR A 63 -6.84 6.30 5.23
N HIS A 64 -7.15 7.53 4.83
CA HIS A 64 -8.51 8.04 4.89
C HIS A 64 -9.28 7.58 3.66
N GLU A 65 -10.36 6.83 3.88
CA GLU A 65 -11.20 6.25 2.84
C GLU A 65 -12.64 6.11 3.32
N ASP A 66 -13.57 6.63 2.53
CA ASP A 66 -15.00 6.56 2.79
C ASP A 66 -15.70 5.73 1.70
N GLY A 67 -15.89 4.43 2.00
CA GLY A 67 -16.53 3.44 1.13
C GLY A 67 -15.78 2.11 1.05
N ASP A 68 -16.46 1.03 0.66
CA ASP A 68 -15.84 -0.27 0.32
C ASP A 68 -15.92 -0.64 -1.17
N LYS A 69 -16.64 0.16 -1.97
CA LYS A 69 -16.72 0.06 -3.43
C LYS A 69 -17.14 1.43 -3.95
N TYR A 70 -16.41 2.04 -4.89
CA TYR A 70 -17.00 3.16 -5.64
C TYR A 70 -17.96 2.57 -6.69
N PRO A 71 -19.27 2.87 -6.58
CA PRO A 71 -19.88 3.77 -7.56
C PRO A 71 -21.04 4.58 -6.96
N SER A 72 -20.85 5.86 -6.65
CA SER A 72 -21.98 6.80 -6.66
C SER A 72 -21.49 8.22 -6.96
N ARG A 73 -22.36 9.01 -7.59
CA ARG A 73 -22.19 10.43 -7.92
C ARG A 73 -22.14 11.34 -6.67
N GLU A 74 -22.11 10.77 -5.48
CA GLU A 74 -21.98 11.49 -4.22
C GLU A 74 -20.50 11.54 -3.87
N THR A 75 -19.91 12.73 -3.83
CA THR A 75 -18.46 12.92 -3.66
C THR A 75 -18.02 12.64 -2.21
N TYR A 76 -18.00 11.37 -1.82
CA TYR A 76 -17.18 10.89 -0.70
C TYR A 76 -15.71 11.24 -1.01
N TYR A 77 -14.97 11.81 -0.05
CA TYR A 77 -13.65 12.38 -0.30
C TYR A 77 -12.68 11.35 -0.92
N ARG A 78 -11.75 11.83 -1.74
CA ARG A 78 -10.79 10.96 -2.43
C ARG A 78 -9.90 10.23 -1.42
N LYS A 79 -9.72 8.91 -1.59
CA LYS A 79 -8.77 8.10 -0.82
C LYS A 79 -7.38 8.75 -0.80
N HIS A 80 -6.81 8.93 0.39
CA HIS A 80 -5.46 9.45 0.56
C HIS A 80 -4.82 8.96 1.87
N THR A 81 -3.50 8.86 1.88
CA THR A 81 -2.73 8.41 3.03
C THR A 81 -2.86 9.41 4.18
N CYS A 82 -3.06 8.90 5.39
CA CYS A 82 -3.06 9.66 6.64
C CYS A 82 -1.64 10.14 6.92
N THR A 83 -1.43 11.45 7.06
CA THR A 83 -0.09 12.02 7.35
C THR A 83 0.48 11.53 8.68
N HIS A 84 -0.39 11.12 9.62
CA HIS A 84 -0.04 10.40 10.83
C HIS A 84 -0.01 8.87 10.59
N SER A 85 0.94 8.45 9.74
CA SER A 85 1.32 7.05 9.50
C SER A 85 2.84 6.95 9.58
N PRO A 86 3.40 5.77 9.90
CA PRO A 86 4.84 5.58 9.90
C PRO A 86 5.43 5.91 8.52
N LYS A 87 6.65 6.45 8.50
CA LYS A 87 7.37 6.79 7.26
C LYS A 87 8.35 5.69 6.84
N VAL A 88 8.63 4.76 7.73
CA VAL A 88 9.55 3.66 7.51
C VAL A 88 8.84 2.36 7.83
N ALA A 89 9.25 1.28 7.17
CA ALA A 89 8.83 -0.07 7.54
C ALA A 89 9.54 -0.50 8.83
N PRO A 90 8.88 -1.31 9.67
CA PRO A 90 9.55 -1.94 10.82
C PRO A 90 10.71 -2.82 10.36
N ALA A 91 11.84 -2.79 11.08
CA ALA A 91 12.98 -3.64 10.78
C ALA A 91 12.82 -5.07 11.35
N ASN A 92 11.91 -5.27 12.30
CA ASN A 92 11.63 -6.57 12.94
C ASN A 92 10.28 -6.53 13.68
N ASP A 93 9.88 -7.68 14.23
CA ASP A 93 8.60 -7.89 14.90
C ASP A 93 8.41 -6.97 16.13
N ASP A 94 9.46 -6.76 16.94
CA ASP A 94 9.40 -5.89 18.12
C ASP A 94 9.16 -4.42 17.75
N GLU A 95 9.87 -3.95 16.72
CA GLU A 95 9.67 -2.61 16.17
C GLU A 95 8.29 -2.47 15.52
N SER A 96 7.80 -3.53 14.88
CA SER A 96 6.46 -3.59 14.31
C SER A 96 5.38 -3.31 15.35
N GLY A 97 5.44 -4.00 16.49
CA GLY A 97 4.51 -3.77 17.60
C GLY A 97 4.59 -2.35 18.16
N THR A 98 5.82 -1.85 18.36
CA THR A 98 6.04 -0.49 18.89
C THR A 98 5.49 0.59 17.95
N LEU A 99 5.79 0.49 16.65
CA LEU A 99 5.26 1.41 15.64
C LEU A 99 3.74 1.29 15.56
N PHE A 100 3.18 0.08 15.62
CA PHE A 100 1.75 -0.10 15.56
C PHE A 100 1.04 0.64 16.69
N ASP A 101 1.51 0.47 17.94
CA ASP A 101 0.95 1.14 19.10
C ASP A 101 1.09 2.67 19.02
N GLN A 102 2.22 3.16 18.51
CA GLN A 102 2.47 4.59 18.32
C GLN A 102 1.46 5.24 17.36
N TYR A 103 1.12 4.56 16.26
CA TYR A 103 0.25 5.10 15.21
C TYR A 103 -1.18 4.52 15.25
N ALA A 104 -1.52 3.68 16.23
CA ALA A 104 -2.83 3.04 16.34
C ALA A 104 -3.97 4.05 16.39
N LYS A 105 -3.78 5.14 17.15
CA LYS A 105 -4.78 6.19 17.33
C LYS A 105 -4.63 7.30 16.29
N SER A 106 -5.75 7.93 15.94
CA SER A 106 -5.74 9.14 15.13
C SER A 106 -5.06 10.28 15.89
N ASN A 107 -4.41 11.20 15.16
CA ASN A 107 -3.78 12.37 15.75
C ASN A 107 -4.19 13.64 14.97
N ALA A 108 -5.11 14.39 15.56
CA ALA A 108 -5.67 15.62 14.97
C ALA A 108 -4.64 16.76 14.87
N ASN A 109 -3.55 16.72 15.66
CA ASN A 109 -2.49 17.73 15.61
C ASN A 109 -1.52 17.51 14.45
N VAL A 110 -1.47 16.29 13.90
CA VAL A 110 -0.53 15.90 12.83
C VAL A 110 -1.23 15.71 11.49
N CYS A 111 -2.51 15.31 11.51
CA CYS A 111 -3.28 15.02 10.31
C CYS A 111 -4.58 15.81 10.25
N LEU A 112 -4.72 16.66 9.25
CA LEU A 112 -5.93 17.45 9.00
C LEU A 112 -7.16 16.55 8.80
N SER A 113 -7.00 15.41 8.13
CA SER A 113 -8.09 14.44 7.95
C SER A 113 -8.48 13.73 9.25
N CYS A 114 -7.53 13.52 10.18
CA CYS A 114 -7.87 13.06 11.53
C CYS A 114 -8.62 14.14 12.31
N LYS A 115 -8.19 15.40 12.19
CA LYS A 115 -8.89 16.56 12.78
C LYS A 115 -10.32 16.67 12.25
N ALA A 116 -10.49 16.45 10.95
CA ALA A 116 -11.78 16.47 10.26
C ALA A 116 -12.63 15.19 10.46
N LYS A 117 -12.21 14.28 11.37
CA LYS A 117 -12.89 13.01 11.68
C LYS A 117 -13.13 12.12 10.45
N ALA A 118 -12.33 12.27 9.41
CA ALA A 118 -12.41 11.43 8.22
C ALA A 118 -12.06 9.97 8.59
N LYS A 119 -12.89 9.03 8.16
CA LYS A 119 -12.72 7.59 8.41
C LYS A 119 -11.32 7.10 8.03
N ARG A 120 -10.64 6.48 9.00
CA ARG A 120 -9.28 5.94 8.87
C ARG A 120 -9.34 4.42 8.75
N LYS A 121 -8.58 3.84 7.83
CA LYS A 121 -8.43 2.39 7.61
C LYS A 121 -6.96 2.02 7.56
N LEU A 122 -6.64 0.79 7.97
CA LEU A 122 -5.29 0.26 7.96
C LEU A 122 -5.01 -0.53 6.67
N TYR A 123 -3.82 -0.34 6.13
CA TYR A 123 -3.30 -0.96 4.92
C TYR A 123 -1.89 -1.50 5.15
N PHE A 124 -1.50 -2.49 4.35
CA PHE A 124 -0.21 -3.14 4.38
C PHE A 124 0.36 -3.24 2.96
N MET A 125 1.64 -2.90 2.80
CA MET A 125 2.41 -3.17 1.60
C MET A 125 3.27 -4.41 1.83
N VAL A 126 2.93 -5.48 1.13
CA VAL A 126 3.68 -6.74 1.17
C VAL A 126 4.69 -6.74 0.03
N PRO A 127 6.00 -6.71 0.31
CA PRO A 127 7.02 -6.72 -0.73
C PRO A 127 7.15 -8.13 -1.33
N VAL A 128 7.10 -8.19 -2.66
CA VAL A 128 7.18 -9.42 -3.44
C VAL A 128 8.10 -9.23 -4.63
N TYR A 129 8.80 -10.27 -5.04
CA TYR A 129 9.51 -10.30 -6.31
C TYR A 129 8.60 -10.93 -7.37
N ASP A 130 8.42 -10.20 -8.45
CA ASP A 130 7.62 -10.62 -9.60
C ASP A 130 8.54 -11.30 -10.64
N PRO A 131 8.46 -12.63 -10.79
CA PRO A 131 9.33 -13.36 -11.72
C PRO A 131 9.08 -13.00 -13.19
N GLU A 132 7.90 -12.47 -13.52
CA GLU A 132 7.56 -12.01 -14.86
C GLU A 132 8.41 -10.80 -15.26
N TYR A 133 8.58 -9.85 -14.33
CA TYR A 133 9.32 -8.61 -14.56
C TYR A 133 10.72 -8.60 -13.95
N LYS A 134 11.10 -9.68 -13.27
CA LYS A 134 12.40 -9.88 -12.63
C LYS A 134 12.78 -8.74 -11.69
N THR A 135 11.82 -8.24 -10.93
CA THR A 135 12.02 -7.11 -10.01
C THR A 135 11.02 -7.15 -8.86
N TRP A 136 11.26 -6.32 -7.86
CA TRP A 136 10.36 -6.17 -6.72
C TRP A 136 9.13 -5.33 -7.06
N ARG A 137 8.01 -5.69 -6.43
CA ARG A 137 6.72 -5.01 -6.45
C ARG A 137 6.09 -5.14 -5.06
N VAL A 138 4.95 -4.50 -4.84
CA VAL A 138 4.21 -4.53 -3.58
C VAL A 138 2.75 -4.89 -3.81
N LEU A 139 2.20 -5.71 -2.93
CA LEU A 139 0.76 -5.90 -2.80
C LEU A 139 0.25 -4.89 -1.78
N ASP A 140 -0.62 -3.95 -2.19
CA ASP A 140 -1.25 -2.98 -1.28
C ASP A 140 -2.60 -3.52 -0.78
N LEU A 141 -2.60 -4.09 0.42
CA LEU A 141 -3.70 -4.86 1.00
C LEU A 141 -4.38 -4.09 2.13
N LYS A 142 -5.73 -4.08 2.13
CA LYS A 142 -6.51 -3.71 3.31
C LYS A 142 -6.22 -4.70 4.44
N GLU A 143 -6.32 -4.23 5.69
CA GLU A 143 -6.12 -5.03 6.92
C GLU A 143 -6.73 -6.44 6.86
N PHE A 144 -8.02 -6.56 6.48
CA PHE A 144 -8.69 -7.86 6.39
C PHE A 144 -8.02 -8.82 5.38
N HIS A 145 -7.54 -8.30 4.24
CA HIS A 145 -6.82 -9.11 3.26
C HIS A 145 -5.43 -9.48 3.77
N ALA A 146 -4.72 -8.53 4.37
CA ALA A 146 -3.40 -8.78 4.94
C ALA A 146 -3.46 -9.86 6.03
N LYS A 147 -4.46 -9.79 6.92
CA LYS A 147 -4.69 -10.81 7.95
C LYS A 147 -4.86 -12.21 7.35
N ASN A 148 -5.66 -12.36 6.29
CA ASN A 148 -5.85 -13.65 5.65
C ASN A 148 -4.53 -14.21 5.08
N ILE A 149 -3.71 -13.35 4.48
CA ILE A 149 -2.40 -13.75 3.95
C ILE A 149 -1.43 -14.11 5.10
N MET A 150 -1.48 -13.41 6.24
CA MET A 150 -0.72 -13.78 7.44
C MET A 150 -1.14 -15.15 7.99
N ASP A 151 -2.46 -15.41 8.07
CA ASP A 151 -2.98 -16.71 8.52
C ASP A 151 -2.51 -17.84 7.59
N ASP A 152 -2.43 -17.61 6.28
CA ASP A 152 -1.91 -18.57 5.30
C ASP A 152 -0.38 -18.71 5.36
N PHE A 153 0.35 -17.61 5.58
CA PHE A 153 1.79 -17.62 5.83
C PHE A 153 2.14 -18.57 6.98
N ASP A 154 1.47 -18.42 8.13
CA ASP A 154 1.73 -19.24 9.31
C ASP A 154 1.45 -20.72 9.03
N LYS A 155 0.34 -21.04 8.37
CA LYS A 155 0.01 -22.43 8.00
C LYS A 155 1.08 -23.07 7.13
N ILE A 156 1.55 -22.35 6.10
CA ILE A 156 2.57 -22.86 5.17
C ILE A 156 3.88 -23.06 5.92
N GLN A 157 4.35 -22.04 6.64
CA GLN A 157 5.63 -22.07 7.33
C GLN A 157 5.64 -23.15 8.42
N LEU A 158 4.64 -23.21 9.29
CA LEU A 158 4.54 -24.24 10.34
C LEU A 158 4.47 -25.66 9.76
N THR A 159 3.82 -25.83 8.61
CA THR A 159 3.75 -27.15 7.96
C THR A 159 5.11 -27.57 7.41
N ALA A 160 5.84 -26.68 6.75
CA ALA A 160 7.18 -26.95 6.26
C ALA A 160 8.19 -27.17 7.41
N GLN A 161 8.05 -26.42 8.51
CA GLN A 161 8.92 -26.52 9.68
C GLN A 161 8.86 -27.89 10.38
N LYS A 162 7.77 -28.66 10.20
CA LYS A 162 7.69 -30.06 10.66
C LYS A 162 8.73 -30.96 10.00
N PHE A 163 9.15 -30.64 8.78
CA PHE A 163 10.12 -31.40 8.00
C PHE A 163 11.49 -30.73 7.95
N LYS A 164 11.53 -29.40 8.00
CA LYS A 164 12.74 -28.59 8.00
C LYS A 164 12.60 -27.45 9.02
N PRO A 165 13.08 -27.63 10.27
CA PRO A 165 12.87 -26.65 11.35
C PRO A 165 13.30 -25.21 11.04
N ASP A 166 14.37 -25.03 10.27
CA ASP A 166 14.90 -23.72 9.88
C ASP A 166 14.25 -23.15 8.62
N TYR A 167 13.13 -23.71 8.17
CA TYR A 167 12.41 -23.21 7.00
C TYR A 167 11.80 -21.84 7.27
N THR A 168 11.95 -20.95 6.29
CA THR A 168 11.25 -19.67 6.22
C THR A 168 10.61 -19.53 4.84
N LEU A 169 9.40 -18.96 4.81
CA LEU A 169 8.70 -18.64 3.56
C LEU A 169 9.30 -17.40 2.87
N VAL A 170 10.10 -16.61 3.61
CA VAL A 170 10.79 -15.43 3.07
C VAL A 170 11.90 -15.88 2.13
N GLY A 171 11.92 -15.34 0.91
CA GLY A 171 12.81 -15.78 -0.15
C GLY A 171 12.41 -17.10 -0.78
N ASP A 172 11.15 -17.53 -0.62
CA ASP A 172 10.57 -18.71 -1.28
C ASP A 172 9.32 -18.35 -2.11
N ALA A 173 8.94 -19.24 -3.02
CA ALA A 173 7.85 -19.05 -3.96
C ALA A 173 6.48 -19.21 -3.29
N VAL A 174 5.59 -18.27 -3.54
CA VAL A 174 4.19 -18.28 -3.09
C VAL A 174 3.26 -17.96 -4.23
N THR A 175 2.15 -18.68 -4.34
CA THR A 175 1.07 -18.34 -5.26
C THR A 175 0.00 -17.59 -4.51
N ILE A 176 -0.31 -16.39 -4.97
CA ILE A 176 -1.34 -15.53 -4.37
C ILE A 176 -2.49 -15.41 -5.37
N ALA A 177 -3.69 -15.74 -4.92
CA ALA A 177 -4.89 -15.73 -5.74
C ALA A 177 -6.05 -15.05 -5.02
N LYS A 178 -7.03 -14.59 -5.78
CA LYS A 178 -8.31 -14.17 -5.23
C LYS A 178 -9.05 -15.39 -4.67
N THR A 179 -9.62 -15.28 -3.48
CA THR A 179 -10.40 -16.37 -2.88
C THR A 179 -11.59 -16.73 -3.76
N SER A 180 -12.05 -17.98 -3.68
CA SER A 180 -13.15 -18.50 -4.49
C SER A 180 -14.48 -17.75 -4.27
N ASP A 181 -14.71 -17.21 -3.08
CA ASP A 181 -15.85 -16.35 -2.77
C ASP A 181 -15.70 -14.90 -3.29
N GLY A 182 -14.54 -14.57 -3.86
CA GLY A 182 -14.21 -13.27 -4.43
C GLY A 182 -14.06 -12.14 -3.40
N LYS A 183 -14.05 -12.45 -2.10
CA LYS A 183 -14.05 -11.44 -1.02
C LYS A 183 -12.67 -11.10 -0.50
N SER A 184 -11.65 -11.94 -0.72
CA SER A 184 -10.31 -11.72 -0.21
C SER A 184 -9.24 -12.31 -1.13
N TYR A 185 -8.03 -12.43 -0.61
CA TYR A 185 -6.91 -13.13 -1.24
C TYR A 185 -6.42 -14.25 -0.33
N SER A 186 -5.93 -15.32 -0.93
CA SER A 186 -5.29 -16.44 -0.26
C SER A 186 -3.88 -16.62 -0.78
N MET A 187 -3.05 -17.28 0.03
CA MET A 187 -1.68 -17.62 -0.32
C MET A 187 -1.45 -19.12 -0.15
N GLU A 188 -0.77 -19.71 -1.12
CA GLU A 188 -0.36 -21.11 -1.12
C GLU A 188 1.11 -21.23 -1.50
N SER A 189 1.74 -22.36 -1.20
CA SER A 189 3.10 -22.64 -1.66
C SER A 189 3.15 -22.59 -3.19
N GLY A 190 4.09 -21.81 -3.72
CA GLY A 190 4.36 -21.71 -5.14
C GLY A 190 5.46 -22.64 -5.60
N ASN A 191 5.63 -22.74 -6.91
CA ASN A 191 6.78 -23.41 -7.51
C ASN A 191 7.40 -22.48 -8.56
N LEU A 192 8.68 -22.20 -8.41
CA LEU A 192 9.49 -21.43 -9.35
C LEU A 192 10.82 -22.15 -9.55
N ASP A 193 11.46 -21.89 -10.69
CA ASP A 193 12.81 -22.39 -10.92
C ASP A 193 13.78 -21.87 -9.87
N GLY A 194 14.70 -22.74 -9.42
CA GLY A 194 15.66 -22.40 -8.36
C GLY A 194 16.53 -21.18 -8.70
N THR A 195 16.88 -20.97 -9.96
CA THR A 195 17.66 -19.79 -10.36
C THR A 195 16.89 -18.48 -10.18
N VAL A 196 15.56 -18.51 -10.35
CA VAL A 196 14.69 -17.36 -10.13
C VAL A 196 14.56 -17.07 -8.64
N ILE A 197 14.45 -18.10 -7.81
CA ILE A 197 14.40 -17.97 -6.34
C ILE A 197 15.70 -17.37 -5.81
N GLU A 198 16.87 -17.86 -6.26
CA GLU A 198 18.15 -17.29 -5.84
C GLU A 198 18.32 -15.84 -6.27
N ALA A 199 17.88 -15.48 -7.49
CA ALA A 199 17.89 -14.09 -7.93
C ALA A 199 16.95 -13.20 -7.10
N ALA A 200 15.77 -13.71 -6.74
CA ALA A 200 14.80 -12.99 -5.93
C ALA A 200 15.31 -12.72 -4.51
N ARG A 201 16.07 -13.65 -3.92
CA ARG A 201 16.65 -13.49 -2.57
C ARG A 201 17.61 -12.30 -2.44
N ALA A 202 18.19 -11.84 -3.54
CA ALA A 202 18.98 -10.60 -3.55
C ALA A 202 18.15 -9.35 -3.20
N PHE A 203 16.82 -9.41 -3.32
CA PHE A 203 15.90 -8.33 -2.98
C PHE A 203 15.29 -8.45 -1.57
N THR A 204 15.53 -9.57 -0.86
CA THR A 204 15.04 -9.75 0.51
C THR A 204 15.62 -8.66 1.43
N GLY A 205 14.75 -7.91 2.09
CA GLY A 205 15.18 -6.79 2.95
C GLY A 205 15.84 -5.62 2.20
N SER A 206 15.65 -5.51 0.88
CA SER A 206 16.30 -4.48 0.08
C SER A 206 15.89 -3.06 0.47
N ALA A 207 16.88 -2.18 0.67
CA ALA A 207 16.69 -0.75 0.92
C ALA A 207 16.23 0.05 -0.32
N GLU A 208 16.12 -0.61 -1.48
CA GLU A 208 15.56 -0.03 -2.70
C GLU A 208 14.04 0.20 -2.58
N ILE A 209 13.36 -0.53 -1.71
CA ILE A 209 11.91 -0.38 -1.52
C ILE A 209 11.63 0.87 -0.69
N LYS A 210 11.34 1.98 -1.37
CA LYS A 210 11.01 3.28 -0.76
C LYS A 210 9.53 3.35 -0.37
N TYR A 211 9.18 2.75 0.77
CA TYR A 211 7.80 2.70 1.25
C TYR A 211 7.15 4.08 1.46
N GLU A 212 7.91 5.11 1.84
CA GLU A 212 7.37 6.46 1.98
C GLU A 212 6.92 7.07 0.65
N GLU A 213 7.66 6.80 -0.43
CA GLU A 213 7.31 7.23 -1.78
C GLU A 213 6.09 6.44 -2.28
N LEU A 214 6.06 5.13 -1.98
CA LEU A 214 4.91 4.27 -2.28
C LEU A 214 3.66 4.67 -1.47
N ALA A 215 3.81 5.13 -0.24
CA ALA A 215 2.68 5.60 0.56
C ALA A 215 2.07 6.89 0.00
N ASN A 216 2.79 7.62 -0.86
CA ASN A 216 2.31 8.80 -1.57
C ASN A 216 1.64 9.81 -0.63
N PHE A 217 2.37 10.23 0.41
CA PHE A 217 1.91 11.22 1.36
C PHE A 217 1.64 12.56 0.65
N ARG A 218 0.42 13.05 0.81
CA ARG A 218 0.00 14.33 0.23
C ARG A 218 0.39 15.49 1.14
N THR A 219 0.50 16.68 0.53
CA THR A 219 0.68 17.93 1.27
C THR A 219 -0.59 18.29 2.04
N GLU A 220 -0.48 19.18 3.02
CA GLU A 220 -1.65 19.67 3.75
C GLU A 220 -2.65 20.38 2.82
N ASP A 221 -2.16 21.17 1.86
CA ASP A 221 -2.97 21.89 0.88
C ASP A 221 -3.79 20.93 0.00
N ASP A 222 -3.16 19.86 -0.49
CA ASP A 222 -3.85 18.80 -1.25
C ASP A 222 -4.95 18.14 -0.39
N ILE A 223 -4.67 17.88 0.88
CA ILE A 223 -5.63 17.27 1.80
C ILE A 223 -6.80 18.23 2.05
N ARG A 224 -6.52 19.51 2.27
CA ARG A 224 -7.53 20.55 2.44
C ARG A 224 -8.46 20.63 1.22
N GLU A 225 -7.91 20.57 0.01
CA GLU A 225 -8.69 20.53 -1.23
C GLU A 225 -9.59 19.28 -1.30
N ILE A 226 -9.03 18.10 -0.97
CA ILE A 226 -9.77 16.83 -0.95
C ILE A 226 -10.95 16.90 0.03
N LEU A 227 -10.72 17.40 1.24
CA LEU A 227 -11.74 17.51 2.29
C LEU A 227 -12.77 18.60 1.97
N GLY A 228 -12.36 19.72 1.36
CA GLY A 228 -13.26 20.78 0.90
C GLY A 228 -14.27 20.27 -0.13
N LYS A 229 -13.83 19.35 -1.01
CA LYS A 229 -14.67 18.69 -2.03
C LYS A 229 -15.56 17.56 -1.47
N ALA A 230 -15.37 17.14 -0.23
CA ALA A 230 -16.19 16.08 0.38
C ALA A 230 -17.67 16.51 0.45
N THR A 231 -18.61 15.64 0.12
CA THR A 231 -20.04 15.96 0.27
C THR A 231 -20.57 15.66 1.67
N LYS A 232 -20.01 14.66 2.35
CA LYS A 232 -20.42 14.16 3.69
C LYS A 232 -19.24 13.54 4.45
N ASN A 233 -19.48 13.12 5.69
CA ASN A 233 -18.60 12.28 6.53
C ASN A 233 -17.22 12.88 6.86
N VAL A 234 -17.12 14.21 6.77
CA VAL A 234 -15.96 15.00 7.13
C VAL A 234 -16.46 16.26 7.81
N ASP A 235 -15.84 16.62 8.93
CA ASP A 235 -16.06 17.90 9.58
C ASP A 235 -15.30 18.99 8.83
N LYS A 236 -16.03 19.84 8.09
CA LYS A 236 -15.42 20.93 7.30
C LYS A 236 -15.12 22.18 8.11
N THR A 237 -15.66 22.30 9.32
CA THR A 237 -15.44 23.49 10.18
C THR A 237 -13.95 23.65 10.50
N VAL A 238 -13.20 22.55 10.53
CA VAL A 238 -11.76 22.54 10.79
C VAL A 238 -10.91 23.02 9.61
N LEU A 239 -11.53 23.30 8.45
CA LEU A 239 -10.88 23.78 7.23
C LEU A 239 -10.99 25.32 7.08
N GLU A 240 -11.78 25.98 7.92
CA GLU A 240 -11.93 27.43 7.92
C GLU A 240 -10.80 28.05 8.74
N ASP A 241 -9.84 28.69 8.08
CA ASP A 241 -8.80 29.45 8.75
C ASP A 241 -9.42 30.73 9.37
N GLY A 242 -9.58 30.78 10.71
CA GLY A 242 -9.68 32.05 11.45
C GLY A 242 -10.93 32.36 12.27
N VAL A 243 -11.88 31.44 12.50
CA VAL A 243 -12.95 31.69 13.50
C VAL A 243 -12.45 31.23 14.87
N PRO A 244 -12.32 32.11 15.89
CA PRO A 244 -12.04 31.69 17.26
C PRO A 244 -13.18 30.79 17.71
N ILE A 245 -12.86 29.57 18.15
CA ILE A 245 -13.83 28.70 18.81
C ILE A 245 -14.17 29.39 20.14
N THR A 246 -15.27 30.14 20.18
CA THR A 246 -15.89 30.53 21.44
C THR A 246 -16.49 29.27 22.04
N VAL A 247 -15.75 28.63 22.92
CA VAL A 247 -16.33 27.65 23.85
C VAL A 247 -17.17 28.46 24.81
N SER A 248 -18.50 28.45 24.65
CA SER A 248 -19.40 28.93 25.70
C SER A 248 -19.41 27.93 26.84
N ASP A 249 -19.46 28.42 28.08
CA ASP A 249 -19.47 27.61 29.31
C ASP A 249 -20.61 26.57 29.38
N GLU A 250 -21.55 26.59 28.43
CA GLU A 250 -22.60 25.57 28.25
C GLU A 250 -22.08 24.23 27.66
N ASP A 251 -20.90 24.21 27.05
CA ASP A 251 -20.32 23.00 26.41
C ASP A 251 -19.31 22.24 27.30
N LEU A 252 -19.10 22.67 28.55
CA LEU A 252 -18.30 21.93 29.52
C LEU A 252 -19.21 21.06 30.40
N PRO A 253 -19.02 19.73 30.45
CA PRO A 253 -19.79 18.88 31.33
C PRO A 253 -19.36 19.11 32.78
N PHE A 254 -20.27 19.64 33.60
CA PHE A 254 -20.48 19.09 34.93
C PHE A 254 -21.20 17.75 34.81
#